data_AF-A0A4V6E0A7-F1
#
_entry.id   AF-A0A4V6E0A7-F1
#
_cell.length_a   1.000
_cell.length_b   1.000
_cell.length_c   1.000
_cell.angle_alpha   90.00
_cell.angle_beta   90.00
_cell.angle_gamma   90.00
#
_symmetry.space_group_name_H-M   'P 1'
#
loop_
_entity.id
_entity.type
_entity.pdbx_description
1 polymer ?
#
loop_
_entity_poly.entity_id
_entity_poly.type
_entity_poly.pdbx_seq_one_letter_code
_entity_poly.pdbx_strand_id
1 'polypeptide(L)'
;MPSQTSEPGGPPAACPACGEAVPDGASFCPDCGADLDGAAGPAYCVDCGAAFDDDDRFCSNCGASRSGGGSAASERSSGRSERSDDRSTSRSTSSPDESERAFRRRVQDHLDAGWDIEQDAGDRVILVDRGIGSVGVHVLLFLFTSGIGNLLYGWWHYSKLAERRRLVRGDETRARLPSSVESGGTVETVSAYLLSGLLLLIGGWIAFLSFESGTPPVALVGLAFALLGAGAAPAVRRRLGRRHGLIDFGRQRTVDHRVVRPPESVDESCVVCGEAFERGLVRRRRDETVVAGVPVRTHAIRHNHYCADCARSELFGDRVGAPSLDEVTGEAGEATDSRFADEGSETDAADEDSTVDAADGDATDAAATDSVREATDSTE
;
A
#
# COMPACT_ATOMS: atom_id res chain seq x y z
N MET A 1 -4.89 -50.59 -42.06
CA MET A 1 -4.98 -49.20 -42.55
C MET A 1 -3.80 -48.43 -41.96
N PRO A 2 -2.88 -47.89 -42.76
CA PRO A 2 -1.92 -46.91 -42.29
C PRO A 2 -2.58 -45.53 -42.24
N SER A 3 -2.32 -44.78 -41.18
CA SER A 3 -2.74 -43.40 -40.94
C SER A 3 -2.02 -42.45 -41.90
N GLN A 4 -2.79 -41.68 -42.67
CA GLN A 4 -2.29 -40.60 -43.52
C GLN A 4 -1.80 -39.44 -42.63
N THR A 5 -0.53 -39.08 -42.75
CA THR A 5 0.01 -37.80 -42.29
C THR A 5 -0.28 -36.75 -43.35
N SER A 6 -1.03 -35.71 -42.98
CA SER A 6 -1.19 -34.52 -43.83
C SER A 6 0.14 -33.76 -43.85
N GLU A 7 0.83 -33.76 -44.98
CA GLU A 7 1.91 -32.81 -45.26
C GLU A 7 1.30 -31.44 -45.61
N PRO A 8 1.69 -30.33 -44.96
CA PRO A 8 1.50 -29.00 -45.52
C PRO A 8 2.73 -28.66 -46.36
N GLY A 9 2.59 -28.75 -47.68
CA GLY A 9 3.58 -28.31 -48.65
C GLY A 9 3.30 -26.86 -49.08
N GLY A 10 3.77 -25.90 -48.29
CA GLY A 10 4.06 -24.53 -48.73
C GLY A 10 5.54 -24.23 -48.45
N PRO A 11 6.24 -23.44 -49.28
CA PRO A 11 7.60 -23.04 -48.95
C PRO A 11 7.55 -22.20 -47.65
N PRO A 12 8.41 -22.47 -46.64
CA PRO A 12 8.39 -21.72 -45.40
C PRO A 12 8.67 -20.25 -45.72
N ALA A 13 7.79 -19.36 -45.26
CA ALA A 13 8.02 -17.92 -45.36
C ALA A 13 9.22 -17.56 -44.48
N ALA A 14 10.19 -16.82 -45.02
CA ALA A 14 11.32 -16.32 -44.25
C ALA A 14 10.86 -15.15 -43.37
N CYS A 15 11.30 -15.13 -42.11
CA CYS A 15 11.03 -14.04 -41.19
C CYS A 15 11.58 -12.72 -41.75
N PRO A 16 10.77 -11.64 -41.85
CA PRO A 16 11.23 -10.36 -42.38
C PRO A 16 12.24 -9.64 -41.47
N ALA A 17 12.33 -10.03 -40.19
CA ALA A 17 13.24 -9.42 -39.22
C ALA A 17 14.62 -10.10 -39.16
N CYS A 18 14.69 -11.44 -39.23
CA CYS A 18 15.94 -12.19 -39.07
C CYS A 18 16.30 -13.07 -40.27
N GLY A 19 15.39 -13.29 -41.22
CA GLY A 19 15.62 -14.10 -42.42
C GLY A 19 15.50 -15.60 -42.24
N GLU A 20 15.23 -16.10 -41.02
CA GLU A 20 15.11 -17.53 -40.73
C GLU A 20 13.78 -18.12 -41.20
N ALA A 21 13.75 -19.42 -41.51
CA ALA A 21 12.55 -20.10 -41.99
C ALA A 21 11.49 -20.22 -40.89
N VAL A 22 10.25 -19.80 -41.18
CA VAL A 22 9.14 -19.87 -40.22
C VAL A 22 8.17 -21.00 -40.61
N PRO A 23 7.69 -21.80 -39.65
CA PRO A 23 6.57 -22.74 -39.87
C PRO A 23 5.29 -22.05 -40.37
N ASP A 24 4.56 -22.70 -41.28
CA ASP A 24 3.29 -22.17 -41.80
C ASP A 24 2.27 -21.92 -40.68
N GLY A 25 1.71 -20.70 -40.65
CA GLY A 25 0.71 -20.30 -39.67
C GLY A 25 1.24 -19.88 -38.29
N ALA A 26 2.55 -19.68 -38.15
CA ALA A 26 3.11 -19.12 -36.92
C ALA A 26 2.85 -17.60 -36.83
N SER A 27 2.22 -17.16 -35.73
CA SER A 27 2.05 -15.73 -35.41
C SER A 27 3.35 -15.03 -35.01
N PHE A 28 4.37 -15.79 -34.61
CA PHE A 28 5.66 -15.27 -34.14
C PHE A 28 6.82 -16.11 -34.66
N CYS A 29 7.96 -15.48 -34.94
CA CYS A 29 9.20 -16.17 -35.29
C CYS A 29 9.78 -16.89 -34.06
N PRO A 30 9.99 -18.21 -34.09
CA PRO A 30 10.53 -18.96 -32.95
C PRO A 30 11.99 -18.60 -32.62
N ASP A 31 12.77 -18.15 -33.61
CA ASP A 31 14.19 -17.83 -33.39
C ASP A 31 14.44 -16.41 -32.84
N CYS A 32 13.74 -15.40 -33.34
CA CYS A 32 13.99 -14.00 -32.95
C CYS A 32 12.81 -13.32 -32.23
N GLY A 33 11.64 -13.97 -32.14
CA GLY A 33 10.45 -13.44 -31.46
C GLY A 33 9.67 -12.36 -32.23
N ALA A 34 10.00 -12.10 -33.49
CA ALA A 34 9.29 -11.09 -34.30
C ALA A 34 7.83 -11.54 -34.59
N ASP A 35 6.88 -10.61 -34.49
CA ASP A 35 5.48 -10.83 -34.86
C ASP A 35 5.33 -10.88 -36.38
N LEU A 36 4.65 -11.91 -36.88
CA LEU A 36 4.50 -12.21 -38.31
C LEU A 36 3.10 -11.90 -38.83
N ASP A 37 2.17 -11.54 -37.95
CA ASP A 37 0.76 -11.33 -38.29
C ASP A 37 0.49 -9.94 -38.90
N GLY A 38 1.50 -9.06 -39.02
CA GLY A 38 1.69 -8.01 -40.05
C GLY A 38 0.56 -7.02 -40.38
N ALA A 39 -0.62 -7.14 -39.80
CA ALA A 39 -1.77 -6.27 -40.01
C ALA A 39 -1.85 -5.35 -38.81
N ALA A 40 -1.56 -4.06 -39.02
CA ALA A 40 -1.80 -3.02 -38.03
C ALA A 40 -3.28 -3.12 -37.57
N GLY A 41 -3.48 -3.72 -36.39
CA GLY A 41 -4.80 -3.92 -35.82
C GLY A 41 -5.49 -2.57 -35.58
N PRO A 42 -6.83 -2.54 -35.41
CA PRO A 42 -7.57 -1.30 -35.23
C PRO A 42 -6.90 -0.41 -34.18
N ALA A 43 -6.71 0.87 -34.49
CA ALA A 43 -6.04 1.82 -33.59
C ALA A 43 -6.86 2.12 -32.32
N TYR A 44 -8.16 1.83 -32.34
CA TYR A 44 -9.07 2.04 -31.22
C TYR A 44 -9.87 0.77 -30.92
N CYS A 45 -10.08 0.53 -29.63
CA CYS A 45 -10.86 -0.57 -29.12
C CYS A 45 -12.34 -0.41 -29.47
N VAL A 46 -12.93 -1.44 -30.08
CA VAL A 46 -14.35 -1.46 -30.47
C VAL A 46 -15.31 -1.51 -29.29
N ASP A 47 -14.86 -2.02 -28.14
CA ASP A 47 -15.71 -2.19 -26.95
C ASP A 47 -15.72 -0.95 -26.03
N CYS A 48 -14.62 -0.18 -25.98
CA CYS A 48 -14.50 0.96 -25.07
C CYS A 48 -14.03 2.28 -25.69
N GLY A 49 -13.63 2.27 -26.97
CA GLY A 49 -13.20 3.46 -27.72
C GLY A 49 -11.83 4.02 -27.34
N ALA A 50 -11.07 3.37 -26.45
CA ALA A 50 -9.70 3.79 -26.13
C ALA A 50 -8.73 3.46 -27.27
N ALA A 51 -7.68 4.27 -27.44
CA ALA A 51 -6.58 3.95 -28.35
C ALA A 51 -5.81 2.74 -27.81
N PHE A 52 -5.35 1.86 -28.71
CA PHE A 52 -4.34 0.86 -28.38
C PHE A 52 -2.95 1.49 -28.49
N ASP A 53 -2.02 1.07 -27.64
CA ASP A 53 -0.61 1.37 -27.83
C ASP A 53 -0.04 0.52 -29.00
N ASP A 54 1.07 0.95 -29.59
CA ASP A 54 1.73 0.18 -30.65
C ASP A 54 2.13 -1.19 -30.08
N ASP A 55 1.80 -2.27 -30.79
CA ASP A 55 2.00 -3.69 -30.42
C ASP A 55 1.09 -4.28 -29.31
N ASP A 56 0.14 -3.53 -28.74
CA ASP A 56 -0.81 -4.07 -27.75
C ASP A 56 -1.79 -5.09 -28.38
N ARG A 57 -1.80 -6.34 -27.88
CA ARG A 57 -2.76 -7.38 -28.31
C ARG A 57 -4.13 -7.29 -27.61
N PHE A 58 -4.19 -6.62 -26.47
CA PHE A 58 -5.40 -6.38 -25.69
C PHE A 58 -5.50 -4.92 -25.28
N CYS A 59 -6.72 -4.40 -25.13
CA CYS A 59 -6.96 -3.01 -24.81
C CYS A 59 -6.60 -2.72 -23.35
N SER A 60 -5.55 -1.93 -23.12
CA SER A 60 -5.09 -1.51 -21.78
C SER A 60 -6.16 -0.82 -20.91
N ASN A 61 -7.25 -0.32 -21.52
CA ASN A 61 -8.39 0.26 -20.80
C ASN A 61 -9.50 -0.74 -20.39
N CYS A 62 -9.79 -1.77 -21.19
CA CYS A 62 -10.96 -2.66 -20.98
C CYS A 62 -10.71 -4.17 -21.12
N GLY A 63 -9.51 -4.59 -21.54
CA GLY A 63 -9.11 -5.99 -21.69
C GLY A 63 -9.59 -6.70 -22.96
N ALA A 64 -10.34 -6.02 -23.83
CA ALA A 64 -10.80 -6.59 -25.09
C ALA A 64 -9.64 -6.86 -26.07
N SER A 65 -9.68 -7.98 -26.79
CA SER A 65 -8.66 -8.33 -27.79
C SER A 65 -8.69 -7.39 -29.00
N ARG A 66 -7.52 -7.01 -29.50
CA ARG A 66 -7.37 -6.11 -30.67
C ARG A 66 -7.81 -6.76 -31.98
N SER A 67 -7.70 -8.08 -32.07
CA SER A 67 -8.20 -8.88 -33.19
C SER A 67 -9.69 -9.13 -32.99
N GLY A 68 -10.53 -8.18 -33.44
CA GLY A 68 -11.98 -8.28 -33.35
C GLY A 68 -12.51 -9.50 -34.13
N GLY A 69 -12.91 -10.55 -33.43
CA GLY A 69 -13.57 -11.73 -33.98
C GLY A 69 -14.34 -12.47 -32.90
N GLY A 70 -15.62 -12.15 -32.74
CA GLY A 70 -16.48 -12.83 -31.79
C GLY A 70 -16.80 -14.26 -32.21
N SER A 71 -16.73 -15.20 -31.26
CA SER A 71 -17.79 -16.19 -31.03
C SER A 71 -17.55 -16.98 -29.74
N ALA A 72 -18.69 -17.37 -29.17
CA ALA A 72 -18.92 -18.05 -27.91
C ALA A 72 -18.24 -19.43 -27.76
N ALA A 73 -18.31 -19.90 -26.52
CA ALA A 73 -18.25 -21.28 -26.04
C ALA A 73 -16.87 -21.82 -25.63
N SER A 74 -16.71 -21.97 -24.31
CA SER A 74 -16.14 -23.21 -23.77
C SER A 74 -17.02 -23.68 -22.61
N GLU A 75 -17.99 -24.52 -22.94
CA GLU A 75 -18.55 -25.48 -22.01
C GLU A 75 -17.46 -26.51 -21.63
N ARG A 76 -17.42 -26.85 -20.34
CA ARG A 76 -17.12 -28.17 -19.78
C ARG A 76 -15.84 -28.88 -20.23
N SER A 77 -14.87 -28.91 -19.31
CA SER A 77 -14.04 -30.10 -19.08
C SER A 77 -14.13 -30.50 -17.61
N SER A 78 -15.15 -31.28 -17.29
CA SER A 78 -15.21 -32.11 -16.08
C SER A 78 -14.19 -33.24 -16.22
N GLY A 79 -12.97 -33.00 -15.75
CA GLY A 79 -11.94 -34.02 -15.55
C GLY A 79 -12.19 -34.78 -14.26
N ARG A 80 -12.99 -35.85 -14.36
CA ARG A 80 -13.15 -36.87 -13.32
C ARG A 80 -11.87 -37.71 -13.26
N SER A 81 -11.00 -37.45 -12.29
CA SER A 81 -9.98 -38.41 -11.88
C SER A 81 -10.48 -39.18 -10.67
N GLU A 82 -11.08 -40.34 -10.94
CA GLU A 82 -11.27 -41.38 -9.93
C GLU A 82 -9.89 -41.94 -9.55
N ARG A 83 -9.42 -41.60 -8.35
CA ARG A 83 -8.44 -42.42 -7.67
C ARG A 83 -9.09 -42.98 -6.41
N SER A 84 -9.32 -44.28 -6.50
CA SER A 84 -9.77 -45.15 -5.44
C SER A 84 -8.73 -45.15 -4.32
N ASP A 85 -9.14 -44.76 -3.11
CA ASP A 85 -8.52 -45.25 -1.89
C ASP A 85 -9.63 -45.76 -0.96
N ASP A 86 -9.59 -47.08 -0.81
CA ASP A 86 -10.47 -47.88 0.02
C ASP A 86 -10.20 -47.63 1.51
N ARG A 87 -11.29 -47.48 2.25
CA ARG A 87 -11.52 -47.93 3.64
C ARG A 87 -10.46 -47.61 4.69
N SER A 88 -10.87 -46.77 5.67
CA SER A 88 -10.87 -47.18 7.08
C SER A 88 -11.83 -46.36 7.93
N THR A 89 -12.82 -47.06 8.50
CA THR A 89 -13.45 -46.88 9.82
C THR A 89 -13.95 -45.50 10.27
N SER A 90 -15.27 -45.43 10.43
CA SER A 90 -15.98 -44.50 11.31
C SER A 90 -15.48 -44.62 12.76
N ARG A 91 -14.86 -43.56 13.29
CA ARG A 91 -14.88 -43.20 14.70
C ARG A 91 -14.49 -41.72 14.88
N SER A 92 -15.22 -41.02 15.73
CA SER A 92 -15.25 -39.58 15.92
C SER A 92 -13.92 -38.93 16.35
N THR A 93 -13.84 -37.62 16.10
CA THR A 93 -13.05 -36.57 16.79
C THR A 93 -11.52 -36.55 16.69
N SER A 94 -11.02 -35.72 15.77
CA SER A 94 -9.94 -34.74 16.03
C SER A 94 -9.96 -33.72 14.90
N SER A 95 -10.09 -32.43 15.23
CA SER A 95 -10.01 -31.30 14.30
C SER A 95 -8.76 -31.39 13.41
N PRO A 96 -8.78 -30.88 12.16
CA PRO A 96 -7.59 -30.92 11.32
C PRO A 96 -6.51 -30.05 11.98
N ASP A 97 -5.33 -30.61 12.21
CA ASP A 97 -4.17 -29.87 12.71
C ASP A 97 -3.95 -28.65 11.82
N GLU A 98 -4.29 -27.47 12.33
CA GLU A 98 -4.01 -26.23 11.65
C GLU A 98 -2.49 -26.11 11.51
N SER A 99 -2.00 -25.95 10.27
CA SER A 99 -0.58 -25.73 10.02
C SER A 99 -0.05 -24.54 10.85
N GLU A 100 1.18 -24.63 11.35
CA GLU A 100 1.79 -23.55 12.13
C GLU A 100 1.75 -22.21 11.37
N ARG A 101 1.95 -22.23 10.06
CA ARG A 101 1.87 -21.02 9.21
C ARG A 101 0.46 -20.42 9.16
N ALA A 102 -0.60 -21.23 9.20
CA ALA A 102 -1.96 -20.71 9.30
C ALA A 102 -2.21 -20.07 10.68
N PHE A 103 -1.75 -20.73 11.75
CA PHE A 103 -1.88 -20.18 13.10
C PHE A 103 -1.14 -18.84 13.25
N ARG A 104 0.13 -18.78 12.81
CA ARG A 104 0.93 -17.55 12.83
C ARG A 104 0.29 -16.43 12.03
N ARG A 105 -0.32 -16.73 10.88
CA ARG A 105 -1.07 -15.74 10.09
C ARG A 105 -2.26 -15.16 10.85
N ARG A 106 -3.04 -16.00 11.55
CA ARG A 106 -4.15 -15.50 12.38
C ARG A 106 -3.69 -14.67 13.57
N VAL A 107 -2.57 -15.05 14.19
CA VAL A 107 -1.95 -14.24 15.25
C VAL A 107 -1.59 -12.87 14.67
N GLN A 108 -0.91 -12.83 13.52
CA GLN A 108 -0.58 -11.57 12.83
C GLN A 108 -1.81 -10.74 12.47
N ASP A 109 -2.91 -11.36 12.02
CA ASP A 109 -4.16 -10.63 11.75
C ASP A 109 -4.72 -9.93 13.01
N HIS A 110 -4.53 -10.51 14.21
CA HIS A 110 -4.88 -9.83 15.45
C HIS A 110 -3.89 -8.72 15.80
N LEU A 111 -2.59 -8.92 15.59
CA LEU A 111 -1.60 -7.86 15.84
C LEU A 111 -1.84 -6.65 14.92
N ASP A 112 -2.09 -6.90 13.63
CA ASP A 112 -2.46 -5.89 12.64
C ASP A 112 -3.76 -5.15 13.05
N ALA A 113 -4.68 -5.85 13.73
CA ALA A 113 -5.91 -5.25 14.27
C ALA A 113 -5.68 -4.40 15.54
N GLY A 114 -4.47 -4.40 16.11
CA GLY A 114 -4.09 -3.61 17.29
C GLY A 114 -4.02 -4.40 18.60
N TRP A 115 -3.97 -5.73 18.56
CA TRP A 115 -3.71 -6.54 19.75
C TRP A 115 -2.22 -6.63 20.06
N ASP A 116 -1.86 -6.69 21.34
CA ASP A 116 -0.49 -6.97 21.78
C ASP A 116 -0.31 -8.42 22.23
N ILE A 117 0.90 -8.96 22.10
CA ILE A 117 1.24 -10.28 22.66
C ILE A 117 1.59 -10.13 24.15
N GLU A 118 0.90 -10.85 25.02
CA GLU A 118 1.29 -11.02 26.44
C GLU A 118 2.20 -12.24 26.63
N GLN A 119 1.88 -13.34 25.94
CA GLN A 119 2.63 -14.58 26.03
C GLN A 119 2.53 -15.37 24.72
N ASP A 120 3.68 -15.86 24.24
CA ASP A 120 3.77 -16.77 23.08
C ASP A 120 4.34 -18.12 23.54
N ALA A 121 3.52 -19.17 23.44
CA ALA A 121 3.90 -20.56 23.73
C ALA A 121 4.00 -21.42 22.45
N GLY A 122 3.97 -20.80 21.26
CA GLY A 122 4.10 -21.47 19.95
C GLY A 122 2.82 -22.13 19.44
N ASP A 123 2.18 -22.97 20.26
CA ASP A 123 0.87 -23.60 19.98
C ASP A 123 -0.32 -22.79 20.51
N ARG A 124 -0.02 -21.82 21.38
CA ARG A 124 -0.97 -20.94 22.05
C ARG A 124 -0.36 -19.55 22.19
N VAL A 125 -1.14 -18.53 21.88
CA VAL A 125 -0.76 -17.12 22.08
C VAL A 125 -1.83 -16.44 22.91
N ILE A 126 -1.42 -15.73 23.96
CA ILE A 126 -2.30 -14.87 24.74
C ILE A 126 -2.09 -13.45 24.22
N LEU A 127 -3.15 -12.91 23.64
CA LEU A 127 -3.25 -11.54 23.19
C LEU A 127 -3.92 -10.68 24.25
N VAL A 128 -3.57 -9.41 24.29
CA VAL A 128 -4.10 -8.46 25.25
C VAL A 128 -4.35 -7.11 24.59
N ASP A 129 -5.46 -6.48 24.94
CA ASP A 129 -5.77 -5.09 24.59
C ASP A 129 -5.56 -4.22 25.84
N ARG A 130 -4.61 -3.29 25.76
CA ARG A 130 -4.27 -2.39 26.86
C ARG A 130 -4.68 -0.96 26.54
N GLY A 131 -5.95 -0.67 26.74
CA GLY A 131 -6.50 0.68 26.64
C GLY A 131 -6.30 1.50 27.93
N ILE A 132 -6.19 2.82 27.78
CA ILE A 132 -6.19 3.78 28.90
C ILE A 132 -7.59 4.00 29.51
N GLY A 133 -8.64 3.56 28.81
CA GLY A 133 -10.04 3.70 29.22
C GLY A 133 -10.75 4.81 28.46
N SER A 134 -11.93 5.21 28.95
CA SER A 134 -12.77 6.20 28.28
C SER A 134 -12.15 7.60 28.36
N VAL A 135 -11.98 8.26 27.21
CA VAL A 135 -11.50 9.65 27.13
C VAL A 135 -12.41 10.60 27.92
N GLY A 136 -13.72 10.37 27.92
CA GLY A 136 -14.67 11.19 28.68
C GLY A 136 -14.45 11.10 30.18
N VAL A 137 -14.16 9.90 30.70
CA VAL A 137 -13.80 9.70 32.12
C VAL A 137 -12.49 10.39 32.42
N HIS A 138 -11.52 10.35 31.50
CA HIS A 138 -10.26 11.07 31.68
C HIS A 138 -10.43 12.60 31.75
N VAL A 139 -11.29 13.18 30.91
CA VAL A 139 -11.61 14.61 30.95
C VAL A 139 -12.29 14.95 32.27
N LEU A 140 -13.26 14.15 32.71
CA LEU A 140 -13.96 14.35 33.98
C LEU A 140 -12.97 14.30 35.16
N LEU A 141 -12.16 13.24 35.24
CA LEU A 141 -11.16 13.10 36.29
C LEU A 141 -10.12 14.22 36.24
N PHE A 142 -9.71 14.69 35.06
CA PHE A 142 -8.81 15.84 34.95
C PHE A 142 -9.40 17.07 35.65
N LEU A 143 -10.67 17.40 35.37
CA LEU A 143 -11.37 18.56 35.93
C LEU A 143 -11.57 18.45 37.44
N PHE A 144 -11.87 17.27 37.95
CA PHE A 144 -12.23 17.07 39.37
C PHE A 144 -11.07 16.65 40.27
N THR A 145 -9.96 16.14 39.71
CA THR A 145 -8.84 15.58 40.48
C THR A 145 -7.48 16.15 40.10
N SER A 146 -7.45 17.22 39.28
CA SER A 146 -6.22 17.87 38.81
C SER A 146 -5.23 16.92 38.13
N GLY A 147 -5.70 15.78 37.63
CA GLY A 147 -4.91 14.76 36.92
C GLY A 147 -4.49 13.52 37.74
N ILE A 148 -4.55 13.53 39.07
CA ILE A 148 -4.19 12.33 39.88
C ILE A 148 -5.14 11.17 39.59
N GLY A 149 -6.43 11.47 39.46
CA GLY A 149 -7.44 10.49 39.08
C GLY A 149 -7.18 9.90 37.69
N ASN A 150 -6.61 10.65 36.76
CA ASN A 150 -6.25 10.13 35.43
C ASN A 150 -5.14 9.10 35.48
N LEU A 151 -4.11 9.34 36.29
CA LEU A 151 -3.03 8.37 36.48
C LEU A 151 -3.57 7.08 37.10
N LEU A 152 -4.39 7.19 38.14
CA LEU A 152 -4.98 6.03 38.82
C LEU A 152 -5.96 5.26 37.93
N TYR A 153 -6.85 5.98 37.24
CA TYR A 153 -7.84 5.37 36.34
C TYR A 153 -7.15 4.72 35.14
N GLY A 154 -6.22 5.42 34.50
CA GLY A 154 -5.44 4.89 33.38
C GLY A 154 -4.65 3.65 33.79
N TRP A 155 -3.96 3.70 34.93
CA TRP A 155 -3.23 2.54 35.45
C TRP A 155 -4.16 1.36 35.79
N TRP A 156 -5.28 1.62 36.46
CA TRP A 156 -6.26 0.59 36.80
C TRP A 156 -6.87 -0.04 35.55
N HIS A 157 -7.22 0.76 34.55
CA HIS A 157 -7.75 0.28 33.28
C HIS A 157 -6.71 -0.52 32.50
N TYR A 158 -5.49 0.00 32.39
CA TYR A 158 -4.37 -0.64 31.71
C TYR A 158 -3.95 -1.97 32.34
N SER A 159 -4.02 -2.08 33.68
CA SER A 159 -3.52 -3.26 34.40
C SER A 159 -4.58 -4.28 34.79
N LYS A 160 -5.80 -3.85 35.13
CA LYS A 160 -6.87 -4.73 35.67
C LYS A 160 -8.00 -4.98 34.69
N LEU A 161 -8.31 -4.04 33.81
CA LEU A 161 -9.35 -4.18 32.78
C LEU A 161 -8.80 -4.51 31.40
N ALA A 162 -7.53 -4.89 31.29
CA ALA A 162 -6.96 -5.33 30.03
C ALA A 162 -7.72 -6.57 29.52
N GLU A 163 -8.32 -6.46 28.34
CA GLU A 163 -9.04 -7.55 27.71
C GLU A 163 -8.01 -8.58 27.24
N ARG A 164 -8.12 -9.82 27.71
CA ARG A 164 -7.23 -10.92 27.33
C ARG A 164 -7.96 -11.90 26.44
N ARG A 165 -7.30 -12.33 25.38
CA ARG A 165 -7.80 -13.31 24.43
C ARG A 165 -6.78 -14.42 24.23
N ARG A 166 -7.24 -15.66 24.36
CA ARG A 166 -6.39 -16.84 24.15
C ARG A 166 -6.66 -17.39 22.75
N LEU A 167 -5.63 -17.40 21.91
CA LEU A 167 -5.62 -18.09 20.62
C LEU A 167 -4.92 -19.44 20.78
N VAL A 168 -5.52 -20.48 20.23
CA VAL A 168 -4.95 -21.84 20.20
C VAL A 168 -4.95 -22.33 18.77
N ARG A 169 -3.88 -23.04 18.41
CA ARG A 169 -3.80 -23.76 17.14
C ARG A 169 -5.00 -24.71 17.01
N GLY A 170 -5.70 -24.64 15.88
CA GLY A 170 -6.89 -25.46 15.60
C GLY A 170 -8.21 -24.97 16.21
N ASP A 171 -8.21 -23.87 16.97
CA ASP A 171 -9.45 -23.18 17.41
C ASP A 171 -10.00 -22.32 16.25
N GLU A 172 -11.31 -22.15 16.11
CA GLU A 172 -11.98 -21.34 15.06
C GLU A 172 -12.11 -19.85 15.45
N THR A 173 -11.31 -19.38 16.39
CA THR A 173 -11.39 -18.01 16.89
C THR A 173 -11.05 -16.98 15.81
N ARG A 174 -12.07 -16.29 15.29
CA ARG A 174 -11.93 -15.24 14.27
C ARG A 174 -11.26 -13.97 14.82
N ALA A 175 -10.52 -13.29 13.96
CA ALA A 175 -10.01 -11.94 14.24
C ALA A 175 -11.17 -11.01 14.61
N ARG A 176 -10.94 -10.16 15.62
CA ARG A 176 -11.87 -9.11 16.06
C ARG A 176 -11.05 -7.86 16.39
N LEU A 177 -11.62 -6.69 16.19
CA LEU A 177 -11.01 -5.45 16.67
C LEU A 177 -10.94 -5.43 18.21
N PRO A 178 -9.87 -4.87 18.80
CA PRO A 178 -9.83 -4.53 20.21
C PRO A 178 -10.93 -3.52 20.57
N SER A 179 -11.49 -3.63 21.77
CA SER A 179 -12.55 -2.73 22.23
C SER A 179 -12.07 -1.28 22.39
N SER A 180 -10.79 -1.09 22.70
CA SER A 180 -10.15 0.24 22.76
C SER A 180 -10.13 0.96 21.41
N VAL A 181 -9.84 0.24 20.32
CA VAL A 181 -9.73 0.77 18.95
C VAL A 181 -11.11 1.16 18.41
N GLU A 182 -12.13 0.32 18.65
CA GLU A 182 -13.51 0.58 18.22
C GLU A 182 -14.06 1.89 18.83
N SER A 183 -13.77 2.14 20.10
CA SER A 183 -14.21 3.35 20.81
C SER A 183 -13.36 4.58 20.46
N GLY A 184 -12.04 4.40 20.27
CA GLY A 184 -11.08 5.48 20.01
C GLY A 184 -11.33 6.24 18.71
N GLY A 185 -11.67 5.56 17.62
CA GLY A 185 -11.81 6.19 16.30
C GLY A 185 -12.88 7.29 16.22
N THR A 186 -13.97 7.12 16.97
CA THR A 186 -15.05 8.13 17.03
C THR A 186 -14.60 9.37 17.80
N VAL A 187 -13.96 9.20 18.95
CA VAL A 187 -13.48 10.30 19.80
C VAL A 187 -12.38 11.10 19.09
N GLU A 188 -11.45 10.43 18.41
CA GLU A 188 -10.40 11.09 17.62
C GLU A 188 -11.01 11.94 16.51
N THR A 189 -11.97 11.40 15.77
CA THR A 189 -12.64 12.13 14.68
C THR A 189 -13.40 13.34 15.22
N VAL A 190 -14.17 13.17 16.31
CA VAL A 190 -14.96 14.24 16.93
C VAL A 190 -14.04 15.33 17.51
N SER A 191 -13.01 14.96 18.26
CA SER A 191 -12.07 15.92 18.84
C SER A 191 -11.31 16.70 17.77
N ALA A 192 -10.91 16.06 16.67
CA ALA A 192 -10.28 16.74 15.54
C ALA A 192 -11.21 17.78 14.88
N TYR A 193 -12.50 17.47 14.72
CA TYR A 193 -13.48 18.45 14.23
C TYR A 193 -13.74 19.58 15.23
N LEU A 194 -13.85 19.29 16.53
CA LEU A 194 -14.02 20.30 17.57
C LEU A 194 -12.84 21.27 17.63
N LEU A 195 -11.60 20.76 17.59
CA LEU A 195 -10.40 21.57 17.56
C LEU A 195 -10.31 22.42 16.28
N SER A 196 -10.63 21.83 15.13
CA SER A 196 -10.68 22.57 13.85
C SER A 196 -11.72 23.69 13.88
N GLY A 197 -12.91 23.41 14.42
CA GLY A 197 -13.98 24.39 14.59
C GLY A 197 -13.61 25.51 15.58
N LEU A 198 -12.96 25.17 16.70
CA LEU A 198 -12.47 26.13 17.68
C LEU A 198 -11.43 27.08 17.06
N LEU A 199 -10.47 26.55 16.30
CA LEU A 199 -9.46 27.35 15.61
C LEU A 199 -10.07 28.28 14.56
N LEU A 200 -11.07 27.80 13.81
CA LEU A 200 -11.82 28.63 12.86
C LEU A 200 -12.61 29.74 13.56
N LEU A 201 -13.24 29.44 14.70
CA LEU A 201 -13.97 30.42 15.50
C LEU A 201 -13.01 31.49 16.04
N ILE A 202 -11.92 31.09 16.68
CA ILE A 202 -10.90 32.00 17.23
C ILE A 202 -10.30 32.85 16.11
N GLY A 203 -9.89 32.22 15.00
CA GLY A 203 -9.31 32.92 13.85
C GLY A 203 -10.28 33.93 13.23
N GLY A 204 -11.54 33.54 13.04
CA GLY A 204 -12.60 34.41 12.54
C GLY A 204 -12.91 35.58 13.49
N TRP A 205 -12.94 35.32 14.80
CA TRP A 205 -13.15 36.34 15.82
C TRP A 205 -12.01 37.36 15.87
N ILE A 206 -10.75 36.90 15.83
CA ILE A 206 -9.57 37.77 15.77
C ILE A 206 -9.60 38.62 14.49
N ALA A 207 -9.90 38.02 13.34
CA ALA A 207 -10.00 38.74 12.07
C ALA A 207 -11.10 39.82 12.10
N PHE A 208 -12.27 39.51 12.67
CA PHE A 208 -13.37 40.45 12.85
C PHE A 208 -12.98 41.65 13.73
N LEU A 209 -12.39 41.41 14.91
CA LEU A 209 -11.92 42.48 15.78
C LEU A 209 -10.78 43.32 15.16
N SER A 210 -9.91 42.68 14.38
CA SER A 210 -8.83 43.37 13.67
C SER A 210 -9.37 44.30 12.58
N PHE A 211 -10.46 43.90 11.91
CA PHE A 211 -11.14 44.72 10.91
C PHE A 211 -11.77 45.96 11.55
N GLU A 212 -12.43 45.83 12.70
CA GLU A 212 -13.00 46.98 13.41
C GLU A 212 -11.93 47.93 13.98
N SER A 213 -10.81 47.38 14.47
CA SER A 213 -9.73 48.17 15.08
C SER A 213 -8.71 48.75 14.08
N GLY A 214 -8.77 48.35 12.81
CA GLY A 214 -7.83 48.81 11.78
C GLY A 214 -6.39 48.38 12.03
N THR A 215 -6.16 47.17 12.55
CA THR A 215 -4.82 46.64 12.87
C THR A 215 -4.43 45.46 11.94
N PRO A 216 -3.86 45.72 10.75
CA PRO A 216 -3.56 44.69 9.75
C PRO A 216 -2.69 43.52 10.25
N PRO A 217 -1.65 43.71 11.10
CA PRO A 217 -0.84 42.60 11.58
C PRO A 217 -1.64 41.57 12.40
N VAL A 218 -2.65 42.01 13.16
CA VAL A 218 -3.48 41.12 13.98
C VAL A 218 -4.45 40.31 13.11
N ALA A 219 -4.90 40.89 11.99
CA ALA A 219 -5.71 40.18 11.01
C ALA A 219 -4.96 38.98 10.39
N LEU A 220 -3.64 39.11 10.17
CA LEU A 220 -2.81 38.00 9.68
C LEU A 220 -2.74 36.84 10.68
N VAL A 221 -2.72 37.13 11.97
CA VAL A 221 -2.76 36.11 13.03
C VAL A 221 -4.10 35.38 13.01
N GLY A 222 -5.22 36.12 12.93
CA GLY A 222 -6.56 35.53 12.81
C GLY A 222 -6.70 34.64 11.56
N LEU A 223 -6.17 35.11 10.42
CA LEU A 223 -6.11 34.34 9.18
C LEU A 223 -5.27 33.06 9.34
N ALA A 224 -4.11 33.14 9.99
CA ALA A 224 -3.26 31.97 10.23
C ALA A 224 -3.98 30.91 11.07
N PHE A 225 -4.68 31.31 12.14
CA PHE A 225 -5.50 30.39 12.94
C PHE A 225 -6.64 29.77 12.13
N ALA A 226 -7.32 30.56 11.29
CA ALA A 226 -8.39 30.06 10.43
C ALA A 226 -7.85 29.06 9.37
N LEU A 227 -6.71 29.36 8.74
CA LEU A 227 -6.06 28.47 7.79
C LEU A 227 -5.56 27.18 8.46
N LEU A 228 -5.00 27.27 9.67
CA LEU A 228 -4.58 26.10 10.45
C LEU A 228 -5.79 25.26 10.84
N GLY A 229 -6.89 25.87 11.31
CA GLY A 229 -8.14 25.19 11.61
C GLY A 229 -8.75 24.49 10.39
N ALA A 230 -8.79 25.18 9.25
CA ALA A 230 -9.24 24.60 7.99
C ALA A 230 -8.34 23.43 7.52
N GLY A 231 -7.01 23.59 7.60
CA GLY A 231 -6.03 22.58 7.23
C GLY A 231 -6.05 21.36 8.15
N ALA A 232 -6.29 21.56 9.46
CA ALA A 232 -6.39 20.51 10.45
C ALA A 232 -7.69 19.69 10.34
N ALA A 233 -8.74 20.24 9.69
CA ALA A 233 -10.00 19.56 9.50
C ALA A 233 -9.79 18.19 8.84
N PRO A 234 -10.29 17.08 9.43
CA PRO A 234 -10.07 15.74 8.90
C PRO A 234 -10.44 15.59 7.42
N ALA A 235 -11.51 16.26 6.97
CA ALA A 235 -11.92 16.27 5.57
C ALA A 235 -10.88 16.90 4.64
N VAL A 236 -10.22 17.98 5.08
CA VAL A 236 -9.19 18.69 4.32
C VAL A 236 -7.89 17.91 4.35
N ARG A 237 -7.48 17.38 5.51
CA ARG A 237 -6.31 16.48 5.60
C ARG A 237 -6.43 15.27 4.68
N ARG A 238 -7.61 14.64 4.65
CA ARG A 238 -7.90 13.52 3.72
C ARG A 238 -7.84 13.94 2.24
N ARG A 239 -8.07 15.20 1.90
CA ARG A 239 -7.88 15.73 0.53
C ARG A 239 -6.42 16.01 0.23
N LEU A 240 -5.70 16.66 1.15
CA LEU A 240 -4.28 17.01 0.99
C LEU A 240 -3.37 15.79 0.98
N GLY A 241 -3.75 14.71 1.68
CA GLY A 241 -3.07 13.41 1.59
C GLY A 241 -3.23 12.72 0.24
N ARG A 242 -4.13 13.21 -0.62
CA ARG A 242 -4.38 12.73 -2.00
C ARG A 242 -3.93 13.75 -3.04
N ARG A 243 -2.95 14.59 -2.70
CA ARG A 243 -2.43 15.60 -3.63
C ARG A 243 -1.69 14.95 -4.78
N HIS A 244 -1.90 15.48 -5.96
CA HIS A 244 -1.21 15.11 -7.19
C HIS A 244 -0.04 16.06 -7.42
N GLY A 245 0.60 15.95 -8.59
CA GLY A 245 1.61 16.93 -9.00
C GLY A 245 1.03 18.35 -8.96
N LEU A 246 1.83 19.33 -8.55
CA LEU A 246 1.38 20.72 -8.41
C LEU A 246 0.88 21.33 -9.74
N ILE A 247 1.30 20.75 -10.86
CA ILE A 247 0.91 21.15 -12.22
C ILE A 247 -0.34 20.42 -12.74
N ASP A 248 -0.95 19.54 -11.95
CA ASP A 248 -2.13 18.80 -12.39
C ASP A 248 -3.39 19.66 -12.24
N PHE A 249 -4.06 19.89 -13.38
CA PHE A 249 -5.33 20.60 -13.48
C PHE A 249 -6.31 19.83 -14.33
N GLY A 250 -7.60 19.91 -13.97
CA GLY A 250 -8.69 19.35 -14.76
C GLY A 250 -9.25 18.05 -14.17
N ARG A 251 -9.85 17.23 -15.04
CA ARG A 251 -10.50 15.97 -14.64
C ARG A 251 -9.48 14.84 -14.66
N GLN A 252 -9.23 14.25 -13.50
CA GLN A 252 -8.25 13.17 -13.33
C GLN A 252 -8.94 11.93 -12.76
N ARG A 253 -8.49 10.76 -13.25
CA ARG A 253 -8.93 9.47 -12.71
C ARG A 253 -7.80 8.87 -11.90
N THR A 254 -8.11 8.52 -10.66
CA THR A 254 -7.13 8.03 -9.71
C THR A 254 -7.54 6.65 -9.23
N VAL A 255 -6.55 5.82 -8.96
CA VAL A 255 -6.73 4.44 -8.55
C VAL A 255 -5.91 4.22 -7.30
N ASP A 256 -6.59 3.96 -6.19
CA ASP A 256 -5.96 3.53 -4.95
C ASP A 256 -6.20 2.04 -4.75
N HIS A 257 -5.24 1.39 -4.11
CA HIS A 257 -5.35 -0.01 -3.70
C HIS A 257 -5.27 -0.08 -2.17
N ARG A 258 -6.17 -0.85 -1.56
CA ARG A 258 -6.15 -1.14 -0.13
C ARG A 258 -6.31 -2.65 0.07
N VAL A 259 -5.43 -3.25 0.84
CA VAL A 259 -5.58 -4.67 1.23
C VAL A 259 -6.66 -4.77 2.29
N VAL A 260 -7.59 -5.71 2.12
CA VAL A 260 -8.59 -6.08 3.12
C VAL A 260 -8.11 -7.32 3.84
N ARG A 261 -8.13 -7.25 5.18
CA ARG A 261 -7.72 -8.33 6.08
C ARG A 261 -8.77 -8.49 7.18
N PRO A 262 -8.93 -9.70 7.72
CA PRO A 262 -9.68 -9.89 8.95
C PRO A 262 -9.18 -8.91 10.04
N PRO A 263 -10.07 -8.30 10.84
CA PRO A 263 -11.50 -8.58 10.98
C PRO A 263 -12.43 -7.85 10.01
N GLU A 264 -11.90 -7.01 9.10
CA GLU A 264 -12.73 -6.32 8.09
C GLU A 264 -13.26 -7.35 7.08
N SER A 265 -14.58 -7.55 7.04
CA SER A 265 -15.25 -8.38 6.04
C SER A 265 -15.88 -7.52 4.94
N VAL A 266 -15.83 -8.03 3.72
CA VAL A 266 -16.46 -7.43 2.54
C VAL A 266 -17.60 -8.35 2.12
N ASP A 267 -18.79 -7.80 1.95
CA ASP A 267 -19.97 -8.57 1.53
C ASP A 267 -19.98 -8.81 0.01
N GLU A 268 -19.30 -7.95 -0.75
CA GLU A 268 -19.15 -8.07 -2.20
C GLU A 268 -18.22 -9.23 -2.61
N SER A 269 -18.66 -10.01 -3.58
CA SER A 269 -17.86 -11.06 -4.21
C SER A 269 -16.68 -10.51 -5.01
N CYS A 270 -15.67 -11.36 -5.22
CA CYS A 270 -14.57 -11.09 -6.14
C CYS A 270 -15.10 -10.77 -7.54
N VAL A 271 -14.66 -9.67 -8.15
CA VAL A 271 -15.07 -9.24 -9.49
C VAL A 271 -14.57 -10.19 -10.59
N VAL A 272 -13.50 -10.93 -10.34
CA VAL A 272 -12.87 -11.83 -11.31
C VAL A 272 -13.47 -13.24 -11.24
N CYS A 273 -13.45 -13.89 -10.07
CA CYS A 273 -13.94 -15.26 -9.92
C CYS A 273 -15.38 -15.38 -9.38
N GLY A 274 -15.98 -14.30 -8.87
CA GLY A 274 -17.34 -14.32 -8.30
C GLY A 274 -17.45 -14.93 -6.89
N GLU A 275 -16.33 -15.39 -6.29
CA GLU A 275 -16.35 -16.03 -4.99
C GLU A 275 -16.30 -15.01 -3.83
N ALA A 276 -16.90 -15.38 -2.70
CA ALA A 276 -16.73 -14.67 -1.44
C ALA A 276 -15.31 -14.89 -0.89
N PHE A 277 -14.74 -13.88 -0.24
CA PHE A 277 -13.39 -13.96 0.28
C PHE A 277 -13.27 -13.22 1.62
N GLU A 278 -12.41 -13.73 2.52
CA GLU A 278 -12.11 -13.05 3.80
C GLU A 278 -10.89 -12.12 3.69
N ARG A 279 -10.01 -12.37 2.70
CA ARG A 279 -8.80 -11.58 2.45
C ARG A 279 -8.68 -11.26 0.97
N GLY A 280 -8.36 -10.01 0.67
CA GLY A 280 -8.35 -9.54 -0.71
C GLY A 280 -7.79 -8.15 -0.89
N LEU A 281 -8.04 -7.59 -2.06
CA LEU A 281 -7.67 -6.24 -2.46
C LEU A 281 -8.91 -5.46 -2.86
N VAL A 282 -9.04 -4.24 -2.36
CA VAL A 282 -10.05 -3.29 -2.82
C VAL A 282 -9.35 -2.23 -3.66
N ARG A 283 -9.75 -2.17 -4.92
CA ARG A 283 -9.33 -1.13 -5.85
C ARG A 283 -10.39 -0.04 -5.86
N ARG A 284 -10.02 1.15 -5.40
CA ARG A 284 -10.89 2.32 -5.35
C ARG A 284 -10.55 3.26 -6.50
N ARG A 285 -11.43 3.34 -7.49
CA ARG A 285 -11.36 4.30 -8.61
C ARG A 285 -12.11 5.57 -8.25
N ARG A 286 -11.47 6.72 -8.40
CA ARG A 286 -12.11 8.03 -8.26
C ARG A 286 -11.99 8.83 -9.54
N ASP A 287 -13.05 9.57 -9.86
CA ASP A 287 -13.05 10.59 -10.90
C ASP A 287 -13.16 11.94 -10.19
N GLU A 288 -12.10 12.74 -10.24
CA GLU A 288 -11.96 13.96 -9.45
C GLU A 288 -11.55 15.15 -10.33
N THR A 289 -12.06 16.33 -10.01
CA THR A 289 -11.51 17.60 -10.51
C THR A 289 -10.38 18.04 -9.58
N VAL A 290 -9.21 18.21 -10.16
CA VAL A 290 -7.97 18.62 -9.49
C VAL A 290 -7.62 20.03 -9.94
N VAL A 291 -7.20 20.87 -8.99
CA VAL A 291 -6.71 22.22 -9.24
C VAL A 291 -5.42 22.40 -8.45
N ALA A 292 -4.33 22.72 -9.14
CA ALA A 292 -3.00 22.83 -8.55
C ALA A 292 -2.61 21.60 -7.71
N GLY A 293 -2.92 20.40 -8.22
CA GLY A 293 -2.68 19.13 -7.52
C GLY A 293 -3.67 18.81 -6.39
N VAL A 294 -4.58 19.71 -6.00
CA VAL A 294 -5.54 19.45 -4.91
C VAL A 294 -6.89 18.96 -5.47
N PRO A 295 -7.42 17.80 -5.03
CA PRO A 295 -8.72 17.33 -5.45
C PRO A 295 -9.83 18.18 -4.80
N VAL A 296 -10.43 19.08 -5.60
CA VAL A 296 -11.49 19.99 -5.15
C VAL A 296 -12.85 19.32 -5.17
N ARG A 297 -13.10 18.43 -6.14
CA ARG A 297 -14.41 17.77 -6.29
C ARG A 297 -14.26 16.32 -6.74
N THR A 298 -14.91 15.40 -6.04
CA THR A 298 -15.02 14.00 -6.44
C THR A 298 -16.37 13.79 -7.10
N HIS A 299 -16.40 13.37 -8.37
CA HIS A 299 -17.63 13.16 -9.14
C HIS A 299 -18.17 11.75 -9.01
N ALA A 300 -17.28 10.76 -9.03
CA ALA A 300 -17.65 9.36 -8.93
C ALA A 300 -16.60 8.59 -8.14
N ILE A 301 -17.05 7.62 -7.35
CA ILE A 301 -16.21 6.66 -6.65
C ILE A 301 -16.76 5.28 -6.97
N ARG A 302 -15.90 4.38 -7.41
CA ARG A 302 -16.21 2.96 -7.62
C ARG A 302 -15.22 2.09 -6.88
N HIS A 303 -15.69 0.96 -6.36
CA HIS A 303 -14.87 -0.02 -5.67
C HIS A 303 -14.99 -1.34 -6.43
N ASN A 304 -13.84 -1.95 -6.71
CA ASN A 304 -13.77 -3.32 -7.20
C ASN A 304 -13.05 -4.16 -6.15
N HIS A 305 -13.60 -5.33 -5.88
CA HIS A 305 -13.17 -6.24 -4.83
C HIS A 305 -12.54 -7.47 -5.49
N TYR A 306 -11.34 -7.85 -5.06
CA TYR A 306 -10.60 -8.98 -5.61
C TYR A 306 -10.17 -9.91 -4.48
N CYS A 307 -10.36 -11.22 -4.63
CA CYS A 307 -9.78 -12.19 -3.70
C CYS A 307 -8.25 -12.14 -3.78
N ALA A 308 -7.58 -12.66 -2.75
CA ALA A 308 -6.12 -12.63 -2.66
C ALA A 308 -5.41 -13.29 -3.87
N ASP A 309 -6.02 -14.33 -4.46
CA ASP A 309 -5.42 -15.07 -5.59
C ASP A 309 -5.57 -14.30 -6.91
N CYS A 310 -6.78 -13.80 -7.21
CA CYS A 310 -7.02 -12.98 -8.40
C CYS A 310 -6.18 -11.68 -8.36
N ALA A 311 -6.12 -11.01 -7.21
CA ALA A 311 -5.29 -9.82 -7.04
C ALA A 311 -3.80 -10.09 -7.27
N ARG A 312 -3.31 -11.28 -6.88
CA ARG A 312 -1.91 -11.68 -7.08
C ARG A 312 -1.63 -11.96 -8.56
N SER A 313 -2.54 -12.67 -9.24
CA SER A 313 -2.39 -12.96 -10.67
C SER A 313 -2.32 -11.68 -11.51
N GLU A 314 -3.12 -10.66 -11.20
CA GLU A 314 -3.06 -9.37 -11.92
C GLU A 314 -1.74 -8.61 -11.69
N LEU A 315 -1.19 -8.65 -10.47
CA LEU A 315 0.02 -7.90 -10.13
C LEU A 315 1.31 -8.54 -10.60
N PHE A 316 1.37 -9.88 -10.60
CA PHE A 316 2.60 -10.62 -10.86
C PHE A 316 2.58 -11.41 -12.18
N GLY A 317 1.42 -11.45 -12.86
CA GLY A 317 1.17 -12.33 -14.00
C GLY A 317 1.11 -13.80 -13.60
N ASP A 318 0.59 -14.66 -14.48
CA ASP A 318 0.64 -16.13 -14.33
C ASP A 318 2.06 -16.68 -14.57
N ARG A 319 3.07 -16.12 -13.91
CA ARG A 319 4.37 -16.78 -13.81
C ARG A 319 4.23 -17.94 -12.83
N VAL A 320 3.82 -19.07 -13.39
CA VAL A 320 4.06 -20.41 -12.83
C VAL A 320 5.54 -20.47 -12.48
N GLY A 321 5.88 -20.45 -11.18
CA GLY A 321 7.26 -20.59 -10.71
C GLY A 321 7.87 -19.40 -9.95
N ALA A 322 7.09 -18.64 -9.17
CA ALA A 322 7.72 -17.99 -8.01
C ALA A 322 8.20 -19.11 -7.06
N PRO A 323 9.50 -19.20 -6.71
CA PRO A 323 9.95 -20.20 -5.75
C PRO A 323 9.17 -20.01 -4.45
N SER A 324 8.60 -21.10 -3.94
CA SER A 324 8.00 -21.08 -2.61
C SER A 324 9.05 -20.59 -1.62
N LEU A 325 8.68 -19.64 -0.77
CA LEU A 325 9.49 -19.16 0.36
C LEU A 325 9.92 -20.27 1.34
N ASP A 326 9.51 -21.51 1.09
CA ASP A 326 9.89 -22.72 1.79
C ASP A 326 11.28 -23.26 1.38
N GLU A 327 11.87 -22.78 0.27
CA GLU A 327 13.16 -23.27 -0.23
C GLU A 327 14.36 -22.41 0.21
N VAL A 328 14.12 -21.23 0.79
CA VAL A 328 15.20 -20.32 1.25
C VAL A 328 15.56 -20.53 2.72
N THR A 329 14.87 -21.42 3.45
CA THR A 329 15.14 -21.68 4.87
C THR A 329 15.76 -23.05 5.14
N GLY A 330 16.72 -23.46 4.32
CA GLY A 330 17.35 -24.76 4.46
C GLY A 330 18.79 -24.82 3.96
N GLU A 331 19.66 -23.89 4.38
CA GLU A 331 21.12 -24.10 4.42
C GLU A 331 21.80 -22.88 5.09
N ALA A 332 21.64 -22.76 6.40
CA ALA A 332 22.54 -22.00 7.25
C ALA A 332 23.28 -22.99 8.15
N GLY A 333 24.34 -23.59 7.61
CA GLY A 333 25.18 -24.52 8.35
C GLY A 333 26.18 -25.22 7.44
N GLU A 334 27.30 -24.57 7.17
CA GLU A 334 28.63 -25.15 7.41
C GLU A 334 29.69 -24.07 7.12
N ALA A 335 30.32 -23.57 8.19
CA ALA A 335 31.52 -22.77 8.07
C ALA A 335 32.65 -23.69 7.54
N THR A 336 33.17 -23.40 6.35
CA THR A 336 34.43 -24.01 5.88
C THR A 336 35.51 -22.96 5.71
N ASP A 337 36.48 -23.11 6.59
CA ASP A 337 37.81 -22.53 6.65
C ASP A 337 38.51 -22.53 5.27
N SER A 338 38.89 -21.36 4.79
CA SER A 338 39.90 -21.20 3.73
C SER A 338 40.92 -20.15 4.14
N ARG A 339 41.81 -20.61 5.02
CA ARG A 339 43.26 -20.33 5.07
C ARG A 339 43.81 -19.69 3.77
N PHE A 340 44.12 -18.40 3.83
CA PHE A 340 45.15 -17.77 2.98
C PHE A 340 46.21 -17.16 3.89
N ALA A 341 47.46 -17.57 3.65
CA ALA A 341 48.64 -17.20 4.39
C ALA A 341 49.20 -15.85 3.93
N ASP A 342 49.54 -15.03 4.91
CA ASP A 342 50.84 -14.38 5.13
C ASP A 342 51.60 -13.79 3.93
N GLU A 343 51.77 -12.47 3.95
CA GLU A 343 53.08 -11.83 3.79
C GLU A 343 53.03 -10.45 4.49
N GLY A 344 53.93 -10.23 5.45
CA GLY A 344 53.95 -9.10 6.38
C GLY A 344 54.86 -7.94 5.99
N SER A 345 54.89 -6.94 6.89
CA SER A 345 56.00 -5.99 7.20
C SER A 345 55.46 -5.00 8.25
N GLU A 346 55.83 -5.18 9.52
CA GLU A 346 56.77 -4.31 10.30
C GLU A 346 56.14 -2.98 10.77
N THR A 347 55.74 -2.90 12.05
CA THR A 347 56.43 -2.23 13.19
C THR A 347 56.35 -0.70 13.14
N ASP A 348 55.67 -0.05 14.10
CA ASP A 348 56.29 0.37 15.37
C ASP A 348 55.38 1.27 16.23
N ALA A 349 55.55 1.06 17.54
CA ALA A 349 55.54 1.99 18.67
C ALA A 349 54.33 2.88 19.02
N ALA A 350 54.00 2.78 20.31
CA ALA A 350 53.22 3.67 21.14
C ALA A 350 53.90 5.05 21.33
N ASP A 351 53.13 6.10 21.64
CA ASP A 351 53.00 6.64 23.00
C ASP A 351 52.33 8.03 23.01
N GLU A 352 51.50 8.18 24.06
CA GLU A 352 51.25 9.35 24.91
C GLU A 352 50.89 10.75 24.35
N ASP A 353 49.68 11.16 24.74
CA ASP A 353 49.36 12.33 25.57
C ASP A 353 50.00 13.70 25.26
N SER A 354 49.14 14.68 24.92
CA SER A 354 49.08 15.94 25.66
C SER A 354 47.96 16.84 25.16
N THR A 355 47.08 17.21 26.09
CA THR A 355 46.17 18.35 26.04
C THR A 355 46.95 19.66 26.22
N VAL A 356 46.68 20.69 25.42
CA VAL A 356 46.60 22.08 25.94
C VAL A 356 45.70 22.95 25.07
N ASP A 357 44.91 23.75 25.76
CA ASP A 357 43.97 24.80 25.38
C ASP A 357 44.52 25.87 24.41
N ALA A 358 43.63 26.52 23.64
CA ALA A 358 43.13 27.85 24.00
C ALA A 358 42.29 28.49 22.88
N ALA A 359 41.34 29.28 23.34
CA ALA A 359 40.27 29.96 22.64
C ALA A 359 40.67 31.23 21.86
N ASP A 360 39.65 31.73 21.16
CA ASP A 360 39.33 33.14 20.87
C ASP A 360 39.96 33.84 19.66
N GLY A 361 39.10 34.55 18.91
CA GLY A 361 39.51 35.78 18.20
C GLY A 361 38.90 36.05 16.83
N ASP A 362 37.61 36.34 16.80
CA ASP A 362 36.93 37.49 16.14
C ASP A 362 37.40 38.11 14.79
N ALA A 363 36.38 38.31 13.93
CA ALA A 363 36.04 39.45 13.05
C ALA A 363 37.02 40.15 12.07
N THR A 364 36.53 40.21 10.81
CA THR A 364 36.48 41.38 9.87
C THR A 364 37.82 41.92 9.32
N ASP A 365 37.96 42.47 8.10
CA ASP A 365 37.04 43.01 7.10
C ASP A 365 37.78 43.10 5.73
N ALA A 366 36.99 43.20 4.65
CA ALA A 366 37.22 43.93 3.37
C ALA A 366 38.55 43.79 2.57
N ALA A 367 38.65 43.87 1.25
CA ALA A 367 37.78 43.99 0.07
C ALA A 367 38.72 44.04 -1.16
N ALA A 368 38.30 43.59 -2.35
CA ALA A 368 38.79 44.10 -3.65
C ALA A 368 37.85 43.64 -4.79
N THR A 369 36.99 44.53 -5.28
CA THR A 369 37.03 45.19 -6.61
C THR A 369 36.48 44.36 -7.77
N ASP A 370 35.41 44.83 -8.40
CA ASP A 370 35.48 45.49 -9.73
C ASP A 370 34.06 45.81 -10.23
N SER A 371 33.85 47.02 -10.76
CA SER A 371 32.99 47.32 -11.92
C SER A 371 32.73 48.82 -12.04
N VAL A 372 33.29 49.34 -13.12
CA VAL A 372 33.35 50.72 -13.61
C VAL A 372 31.99 51.28 -14.04
N ARG A 373 31.85 52.60 -13.91
CA ARG A 373 30.69 53.43 -14.28
C ARG A 373 31.14 54.52 -15.25
N GLU A 374 30.47 54.66 -16.39
CA GLU A 374 30.36 55.85 -17.26
C GLU A 374 29.07 55.68 -18.07
N ALA A 375 28.30 56.68 -18.50
CA ALA A 375 28.16 58.08 -18.18
C ALA A 375 26.74 58.47 -18.67
N THR A 376 26.13 59.46 -18.04
CA THR A 376 24.87 60.09 -18.47
C THR A 376 25.10 60.98 -19.68
N ASP A 377 24.17 60.99 -20.63
CA ASP A 377 23.93 62.16 -21.48
C ASP A 377 22.41 62.40 -21.60
N SER A 378 22.06 63.68 -21.45
CA SER A 378 20.71 64.24 -21.51
C SER A 378 20.79 65.42 -22.47
N THR A 379 20.04 65.40 -23.58
CA THR A 379 19.43 66.59 -24.23
C THR A 379 18.70 66.21 -25.52
N GLU A 380 17.36 66.22 -25.48
CA GLU A 380 16.42 67.05 -26.25
C GLU A 380 15.00 66.46 -26.23
#